data_AF-A0A011AIS8-F1
#
_entry.id   AF-A0A011AIS8-F1
#
_cell.length_a   1.000
_cell.length_b   1.000
_cell.length_c   1.000
_cell.angle_alpha   90.00
_cell.angle_beta   90.00
_cell.angle_gamma   90.00
#
_symmetry.space_group_name_H-M   'P 1'
#
loop_
_entity.id
_entity.type
_entity.pdbx_description
1 polymer ?
#
loop_
_entity_poly.entity_id
_entity_poly.type
_entity_poly.pdbx_seq_one_letter_code
_entity_poly.pdbx_strand_id
1 'polypeptide(L)'
;MVQKLAIAATAVVALVALVTGMVALERSGDARRIAGVAADREPLPVPTVVAQQSIVPGPSVASLTPAPGRSRDRYPVAYENQHLRLQNACVGSGQAVDLDEPRVAPPDGAELTFFACTETRFAFEGPATFAEVTDPQANATACLDALRTNPGVESLRVARGQTVCVLTSGPAPRIVRMRTDSVTDRVALSVTAWTMV
;
A
#
# COMPACT_ATOMS: atom_id res chain seq x y z
N MET A 1 -47.70 -34.47 35.01
CA MET A 1 -46.95 -34.27 33.74
C MET A 1 -47.26 -32.88 33.23
N VAL A 2 -46.24 -32.16 32.72
CA VAL A 2 -46.32 -30.85 32.04
C VAL A 2 -46.46 -29.60 32.94
N GLN A 3 -45.54 -29.35 33.90
CA GLN A 3 -45.43 -27.99 34.46
C GLN A 3 -44.14 -27.65 35.25
N LYS A 4 -42.94 -28.08 34.82
CA LYS A 4 -41.67 -27.62 35.43
C LYS A 4 -40.51 -27.50 34.43
N LEU A 5 -40.79 -27.03 33.22
CA LEU A 5 -39.78 -26.83 32.17
C LEU A 5 -40.00 -25.48 31.45
N ALA A 6 -39.99 -24.37 32.19
CA ALA A 6 -40.15 -23.04 31.59
C ALA A 6 -39.45 -21.90 32.37
N ILE A 7 -38.44 -22.22 33.19
CA ILE A 7 -37.71 -21.22 33.97
C ILE A 7 -36.21 -21.54 33.93
N ALA A 8 -35.62 -21.51 32.73
CA ALA A 8 -34.17 -21.66 32.56
C ALA A 8 -33.62 -20.99 31.28
N ALA A 9 -34.42 -20.19 30.57
CA ALA A 9 -34.04 -19.67 29.24
C ALA A 9 -33.96 -18.12 29.14
N THR A 10 -34.02 -17.40 30.26
CA THR A 10 -34.05 -15.92 30.28
C THR A 10 -32.95 -15.28 31.14
N ALA A 11 -31.88 -16.00 31.45
CA ALA A 11 -30.78 -15.48 32.28
C ALA A 11 -29.41 -15.41 31.57
N VAL A 12 -29.31 -15.73 30.27
CA VAL A 12 -28.03 -15.68 29.52
C VAL A 12 -27.89 -14.42 28.64
N VAL A 13 -29.00 -13.73 28.34
CA VAL A 13 -28.98 -12.54 27.47
C VAL A 13 -28.59 -11.25 28.21
N ALA A 14 -28.58 -11.25 29.55
CA ALA A 14 -28.24 -10.07 30.34
C ALA A 14 -26.73 -9.91 30.68
N LEU A 15 -25.88 -10.90 30.36
CA LEU A 15 -24.46 -10.88 30.77
C LEU A 15 -23.49 -10.48 29.64
N VAL A 16 -23.96 -10.34 28.40
CA VAL A 16 -23.12 -9.91 27.25
C VAL A 16 -23.11 -8.37 27.07
N ALA A 17 -23.99 -7.64 27.77
CA ALA A 17 -24.08 -6.18 27.66
C ALA A 17 -23.12 -5.39 28.60
N LEU A 18 -22.25 -6.08 29.37
CA LEU A 18 -21.36 -5.45 30.36
C LEU A 18 -19.86 -5.45 30.00
N VAL A 19 -19.48 -5.90 28.79
CA VAL A 19 -18.07 -5.96 28.34
C VAL A 19 -17.74 -4.92 27.26
N THR A 20 -18.68 -4.04 26.88
CA THR A 20 -18.50 -2.95 25.89
C THR A 20 -18.25 -1.58 26.53
N GLY A 21 -17.42 -1.51 27.57
CA GLY A 21 -17.12 -0.25 28.25
C GLY A 21 -15.73 -0.19 28.84
N MET A 22 -14.69 -0.08 27.98
CA MET A 22 -13.38 0.52 28.35
C MET A 22 -12.42 0.57 27.13
N VAL A 23 -12.73 1.37 26.11
CA VAL A 23 -11.70 1.99 25.22
C VAL A 23 -12.20 3.37 24.78
N ALA A 24 -12.26 4.31 25.72
CA ALA A 24 -12.51 5.72 25.43
C ALA A 24 -11.81 6.57 26.50
N LEU A 25 -10.49 6.69 26.39
CA LEU A 25 -9.57 7.63 27.06
C LEU A 25 -8.20 7.23 26.49
N GLU A 26 -7.60 7.90 25.51
CA GLU A 26 -6.84 9.13 25.68
C GLU A 26 -6.64 9.80 24.30
N ARG A 27 -7.31 10.94 24.06
CA ARG A 27 -6.84 11.97 23.12
C ARG A 27 -7.25 13.32 23.68
N SER A 28 -6.41 13.86 24.56
CA SER A 28 -6.50 15.24 25.02
C SER A 28 -5.10 15.84 25.15
N GLY A 29 -4.84 16.89 24.38
CA GLY A 29 -3.56 17.61 24.26
C GLY A 29 -3.08 17.52 22.82
N ASP A 30 -3.01 18.56 22.00
CA ASP A 30 -2.73 19.96 22.27
C ASP A 30 -3.46 20.85 21.25
N ALA A 31 -4.30 21.76 21.75
CA ALA A 31 -4.81 22.89 21.00
C ALA A 31 -4.22 24.17 21.60
N ARG A 32 -2.98 24.51 21.25
CA ARG A 32 -2.39 25.83 21.52
C ARG A 32 -2.45 26.70 20.28
N ARG A 33 -3.59 27.40 20.20
CA ARG A 33 -3.77 28.84 19.93
C ARG A 33 -2.52 29.71 19.63
N ILE A 34 -2.76 30.68 18.73
CA ILE A 34 -2.15 32.03 18.56
C ILE A 34 -1.03 32.06 17.48
N ALA A 35 -1.36 32.42 16.24
CA ALA A 35 -1.50 33.78 15.70
C ALA A 35 -0.19 34.56 15.64
N GLY A 36 0.25 34.89 14.43
CA GLY A 36 1.44 35.71 14.20
C GLY A 36 1.65 36.08 12.73
N VAL A 37 1.27 37.32 12.41
CA VAL A 37 1.90 38.21 11.43
C VAL A 37 1.72 37.88 9.94
N ALA A 38 0.73 38.58 9.36
CA ALA A 38 0.78 39.00 7.97
C ALA A 38 1.99 39.92 7.75
N ALA A 39 2.93 39.47 6.93
CA ALA A 39 3.95 40.33 6.34
C ALA A 39 3.66 40.44 4.85
N ASP A 40 3.08 41.60 4.52
CA ASP A 40 3.01 42.19 3.20
C ASP A 40 4.42 42.19 2.58
N ARG A 41 4.61 41.45 1.48
CA ARG A 41 5.82 41.52 0.65
C ARG A 41 5.42 41.71 -0.79
N GLU A 42 5.56 42.96 -1.20
CA GLU A 42 5.59 43.46 -2.57
C GLU A 42 6.49 42.58 -3.48
N PRO A 43 6.01 42.13 -4.65
CA PRO A 43 6.83 41.38 -5.59
C PRO A 43 7.79 42.32 -6.34
N LEU A 44 9.09 42.16 -6.14
CA LEU A 44 10.10 42.76 -7.00
C LEU A 44 10.06 42.13 -8.41
N PRO A 45 10.23 42.92 -9.50
CA PRO A 45 10.29 42.38 -10.86
C PRO A 45 11.57 41.56 -11.06
N VAL A 46 11.41 40.28 -11.42
CA VAL A 46 12.50 39.40 -11.83
C VAL A 46 12.95 39.78 -13.25
N PRO A 47 14.25 39.96 -13.53
CA PRO A 47 14.73 40.19 -14.89
C PRO A 47 14.57 38.94 -15.74
N THR A 48 13.88 39.10 -16.87
CA THR A 48 13.79 38.12 -17.96
C THR A 48 15.17 37.90 -18.58
N VAL A 49 15.86 36.83 -18.19
CA VAL A 49 17.05 36.35 -18.90
C VAL A 49 16.56 35.53 -20.09
N VAL A 50 16.58 36.14 -21.27
CA VAL A 50 16.43 35.45 -22.55
C VAL A 50 17.71 34.66 -22.82
N ALA A 51 17.73 33.38 -22.45
CA ALA A 51 18.77 32.47 -22.90
C ALA A 51 18.48 32.05 -24.34
N GLN A 52 19.23 32.63 -25.30
CA GLN A 52 19.36 32.09 -26.65
C GLN A 52 20.02 30.72 -26.57
N GLN A 53 19.25 29.65 -26.78
CA GLN A 53 19.81 28.34 -27.03
C GLN A 53 20.22 28.26 -28.50
N SER A 54 21.53 28.35 -28.73
CA SER A 54 22.16 28.00 -29.99
C SER A 54 22.06 26.49 -30.19
N ILE A 55 21.32 26.07 -31.22
CA ILE A 55 21.16 24.65 -31.57
C ILE A 55 22.44 24.21 -32.28
N VAL A 56 23.33 23.57 -31.54
CA VAL A 56 24.47 22.82 -32.09
C VAL A 56 23.98 21.40 -32.42
N PRO A 57 24.21 20.86 -33.64
CA PRO A 57 23.96 19.46 -33.93
C PRO A 57 24.99 18.59 -33.17
N GLY A 58 24.57 18.04 -32.03
CA GLY A 58 25.33 17.04 -31.28
C GLY A 58 25.13 15.64 -31.88
N PRO A 59 26.13 14.73 -31.76
CA PRO A 59 26.16 13.45 -32.45
C PRO A 59 25.01 12.53 -32.01
N SER A 60 24.48 11.79 -32.97
CA SER A 60 23.45 10.76 -32.84
C SER A 60 23.55 10.01 -31.52
N VAL A 61 22.52 10.16 -30.69
CA VAL A 61 22.25 9.25 -29.57
C VAL A 61 21.98 7.89 -30.20
N ALA A 62 22.98 7.01 -30.18
CA ALA A 62 22.78 5.61 -30.49
C ALA A 62 21.67 5.11 -29.58
N SER A 63 20.59 4.60 -30.18
CA SER A 63 19.58 3.82 -29.48
C SER A 63 20.27 2.79 -28.62
N LEU A 64 20.23 2.97 -27.30
CA LEU A 64 20.57 1.94 -26.35
C LEU A 64 19.50 0.86 -26.46
N THR A 65 19.66 -0.03 -27.44
CA THR A 65 18.99 -1.33 -27.44
C THR A 65 19.41 -2.01 -26.14
N PRO A 66 18.50 -2.31 -25.21
CA PRO A 66 18.84 -3.04 -23.99
C PRO A 66 19.45 -4.37 -24.41
N ALA A 67 20.69 -4.63 -23.97
CA ALA A 67 21.36 -5.88 -24.27
C ALA A 67 20.48 -7.06 -23.78
N PRO A 68 20.12 -8.03 -24.65
CA PRO A 68 19.41 -9.21 -24.21
C PRO A 68 20.40 -10.16 -23.54
N GLY A 69 20.18 -10.42 -22.25
CA GLY A 69 20.70 -11.62 -21.58
C GLY A 69 21.95 -11.41 -20.73
N ARG A 70 21.74 -11.40 -19.40
CA ARG A 70 22.32 -12.35 -18.42
C ARG A 70 22.13 -11.82 -16.99
N SER A 71 21.08 -12.31 -16.35
CA SER A 71 20.95 -12.69 -14.93
C SER A 71 19.47 -12.61 -14.53
N ARG A 72 18.61 -13.40 -15.22
CA ARG A 72 17.18 -13.49 -14.89
C ARG A 72 16.88 -14.56 -13.83
N ASP A 73 17.90 -15.27 -13.34
CA ASP A 73 17.71 -16.58 -12.70
C ASP A 73 18.06 -16.62 -11.20
N ARG A 74 17.94 -15.51 -10.46
CA ARG A 74 18.02 -15.59 -8.98
C ARG A 74 16.67 -15.76 -8.30
N TYR A 75 15.59 -15.33 -8.95
CA TYR A 75 14.26 -15.36 -8.34
C TYR A 75 13.27 -15.90 -9.36
N PRO A 76 12.87 -17.18 -9.25
CA PRO A 76 11.86 -17.77 -10.14
C PRO A 76 10.55 -17.00 -10.04
N VAL A 77 9.88 -16.78 -11.18
CA VAL A 77 8.54 -16.18 -11.19
C VAL A 77 7.54 -17.15 -10.54
N ALA A 78 6.84 -16.70 -9.51
CA ALA A 78 5.76 -17.47 -8.87
C ALA A 78 4.43 -17.24 -9.60
N TYR A 79 4.14 -15.99 -9.95
CA TYR A 79 3.01 -15.60 -10.80
C TYR A 79 3.31 -14.27 -11.49
N GLU A 80 2.69 -14.04 -12.64
CA GLU A 80 2.89 -12.85 -13.45
C GLU A 80 1.56 -12.19 -13.83
N ASN A 81 1.52 -10.86 -13.73
CA ASN A 81 0.40 -9.99 -14.11
C ASN A 81 -0.99 -10.47 -13.63
N GLN A 82 -1.08 -10.91 -12.38
CA GLN A 82 -2.38 -11.23 -11.78
C GLN A 82 -3.11 -9.94 -11.45
N HIS A 83 -4.41 -9.90 -11.73
CA HIS A 83 -5.21 -8.69 -11.54
C HIS A 83 -6.13 -8.83 -10.33
N LEU A 84 -6.01 -7.90 -9.38
CA LEU A 84 -6.88 -7.83 -8.21
C LEU A 84 -7.80 -6.63 -8.30
N ARG A 85 -9.03 -6.79 -7.79
CA ARG A 85 -10.03 -5.73 -7.72
C ARG A 85 -10.45 -5.56 -6.27
N LEU A 86 -10.08 -4.41 -5.72
CA LEU A 86 -10.40 -4.05 -4.35
C LEU A 86 -11.63 -3.16 -4.35
N GLN A 87 -12.59 -3.51 -3.51
CA GLN A 87 -13.80 -2.75 -3.29
C GLN A 87 -13.55 -1.72 -2.19
N ASN A 88 -14.26 -0.60 -2.26
CA ASN A 88 -14.16 0.41 -1.23
C ASN A 88 -14.66 -0.17 0.11
N ALA A 89 -13.76 -0.37 1.06
CA ALA A 89 -14.03 -0.94 2.36
C ALA A 89 -13.77 0.08 3.48
N CYS A 90 -14.71 0.20 4.41
CA CYS A 90 -14.66 1.15 5.52
C CYS A 90 -14.06 0.61 6.81
N VAL A 91 -13.75 1.55 7.70
CA VAL A 91 -13.13 1.35 9.01
C VAL A 91 -13.89 0.28 9.79
N GLY A 92 -13.18 -0.78 10.18
CA GLY A 92 -13.72 -1.92 10.93
C GLY A 92 -13.66 -3.25 10.15
N SER A 93 -13.64 -3.22 8.82
CA SER A 93 -13.51 -4.45 8.02
C SER A 93 -12.33 -4.44 7.06
N GLY A 94 -11.96 -3.26 6.51
CA GLY A 94 -10.93 -3.18 5.47
C GLY A 94 -11.19 -4.19 4.35
N GLN A 95 -10.20 -4.40 3.48
CA GLN A 95 -10.20 -5.56 2.61
C GLN A 95 -8.83 -6.21 2.66
N ALA A 96 -8.76 -7.35 3.35
CA ALA A 96 -7.57 -8.17 3.41
C ALA A 96 -7.17 -8.65 2.00
N VAL A 97 -5.88 -8.67 1.72
CA VAL A 97 -5.29 -9.12 0.46
C VAL A 97 -4.12 -10.03 0.81
N ASP A 98 -4.19 -11.25 0.29
CA ASP A 98 -3.07 -12.19 0.30
C ASP A 98 -2.30 -12.00 -1.02
N LEU A 99 -0.99 -11.79 -0.89
CA LEU A 99 -0.03 -11.60 -1.96
C LEU A 99 0.82 -12.86 -2.19
N ASP A 100 0.88 -13.80 -1.26
CA ASP A 100 1.47 -15.11 -1.51
C ASP A 100 0.60 -15.92 -2.49
N GLU A 101 -0.71 -15.82 -2.38
CA GLU A 101 -1.67 -16.29 -3.36
C GLU A 101 -2.61 -15.15 -3.71
N PRO A 102 -2.46 -14.51 -4.90
CA PRO A 102 -3.08 -13.22 -5.18
C PRO A 102 -4.60 -13.33 -5.15
N ARG A 103 -5.20 -13.02 -4.00
CA ARG A 103 -6.63 -13.13 -3.72
C ARG A 103 -7.07 -12.07 -2.72
N VAL A 104 -8.36 -11.76 -2.79
CA VAL A 104 -8.97 -10.68 -2.00
C VAL A 104 -9.95 -11.30 -1.01
N ALA A 105 -9.98 -10.76 0.22
CA ALA A 105 -10.70 -11.30 1.36
C ALA A 105 -10.37 -12.78 1.65
N PRO A 106 -9.07 -13.12 1.80
CA PRO A 106 -8.67 -14.45 2.24
C PRO A 106 -9.18 -14.73 3.67
N PRO A 107 -9.41 -16.00 4.05
CA PRO A 107 -9.76 -16.35 5.43
C PRO A 107 -8.61 -16.11 6.41
N ASP A 108 -7.36 -16.22 5.94
CA ASP A 108 -6.11 -16.05 6.69
C ASP A 108 -4.94 -15.69 5.73
N GLY A 109 -3.78 -15.36 6.30
CA GLY A 109 -2.56 -15.12 5.50
C GLY A 109 -2.61 -13.85 4.65
N ALA A 110 -3.26 -12.78 5.12
CA ALA A 110 -3.21 -11.50 4.42
C ALA A 110 -1.92 -10.76 4.74
N GLU A 111 -1.22 -10.27 3.70
CA GLU A 111 -0.04 -9.41 3.87
C GLU A 111 -0.40 -7.94 3.99
N LEU A 112 -1.56 -7.54 3.47
CA LEU A 112 -2.04 -6.18 3.59
C LEU A 112 -3.55 -6.09 3.71
N THR A 113 -4.00 -4.99 4.27
CA THR A 113 -5.41 -4.59 4.31
C THR A 113 -5.58 -3.26 3.60
N PHE A 114 -6.52 -3.22 2.65
CA PHE A 114 -6.91 -2.03 1.91
C PHE A 114 -8.02 -1.25 2.64
N PHE A 115 -7.87 0.06 2.71
CA PHE A 115 -8.86 1.00 3.27
C PHE A 115 -9.15 2.11 2.27
N ALA A 116 -10.40 2.56 2.14
CA ALA A 116 -10.76 3.58 1.13
C ALA A 116 -11.84 4.59 1.55
N CYS A 117 -12.09 4.78 2.85
CA CYS A 117 -13.18 5.64 3.30
C CYS A 117 -12.78 7.10 3.58
N THR A 118 -11.83 7.35 4.47
CA THR A 118 -11.28 8.71 4.67
C THR A 118 -10.06 8.96 3.81
N GLU A 119 -9.30 7.89 3.56
CA GLU A 119 -8.06 7.91 2.80
C GLU A 119 -7.86 6.53 2.19
N THR A 120 -7.51 6.51 0.90
CA THR A 120 -7.15 5.29 0.19
C THR A 120 -5.73 4.90 0.56
N ARG A 121 -5.57 3.83 1.33
CA ARG A 121 -4.25 3.34 1.79
C ARG A 121 -4.19 1.82 1.84
N PHE A 122 -2.99 1.29 1.68
CA PHE A 122 -2.63 -0.06 2.11
C PHE A 122 -2.08 0.01 3.52
N ALA A 123 -2.53 -0.88 4.39
CA ALA A 123 -1.87 -1.16 5.66
C ALA A 123 -1.18 -2.51 5.53
N PHE A 124 0.11 -2.58 5.78
CA PHE A 124 0.86 -3.83 5.71
C PHE A 124 0.82 -4.51 7.07
N GLU A 125 0.55 -5.81 7.08
CA GLU A 125 0.36 -6.58 8.29
C GLU A 125 1.61 -7.40 8.65
N GLY A 126 1.81 -7.59 9.96
CA GLY A 126 2.91 -8.40 10.46
C GLY A 126 4.28 -7.86 10.05
N PRO A 127 5.23 -8.72 9.63
CA PRO A 127 6.56 -8.31 9.20
C PRO A 127 6.66 -7.96 7.71
N ALA A 128 5.54 -7.83 7.00
CA ALA A 128 5.57 -7.39 5.61
C ALA A 128 6.19 -5.98 5.52
N THR A 129 7.19 -5.83 4.66
CA THR A 129 7.80 -4.53 4.35
C THR A 129 7.52 -4.14 2.92
N PHE A 130 7.47 -2.85 2.65
CA PHE A 130 7.26 -2.35 1.30
C PHE A 130 8.32 -1.32 0.93
N ALA A 131 8.48 -1.05 -0.36
CA ALA A 131 9.25 0.07 -0.86
C ALA A 131 8.60 0.59 -2.15
N GLU A 132 8.46 1.90 -2.26
CA GLU A 132 8.00 2.52 -3.50
C GLU A 132 9.13 2.51 -4.54
N VAL A 133 8.78 2.19 -5.80
CA VAL A 133 9.72 2.20 -6.92
C VAL A 133 9.17 3.02 -8.08
N THR A 134 10.05 3.75 -8.75
CA THR A 134 9.66 4.61 -9.89
C THR A 134 9.45 3.81 -11.17
N ASP A 135 10.19 2.70 -11.36
CA ASP A 135 10.07 1.86 -12.54
C ASP A 135 8.84 0.93 -12.42
N PRO A 136 7.79 1.11 -13.25
CA PRO A 136 6.61 0.25 -13.22
C PRO A 136 6.88 -1.18 -13.69
N GLN A 137 8.06 -1.46 -14.26
CA GLN A 137 8.50 -2.75 -14.73
C GLN A 137 9.68 -3.31 -13.91
N ALA A 138 9.91 -2.78 -12.70
CA ALA A 138 10.94 -3.26 -11.79
C ALA A 138 10.90 -4.80 -11.65
N ASN A 139 12.07 -5.44 -11.77
CA ASN A 139 12.20 -6.89 -11.60
C ASN A 139 12.48 -7.24 -10.12
N ALA A 140 12.56 -8.53 -9.80
CA ALA A 140 12.82 -9.02 -8.46
C ALA A 140 14.04 -8.38 -7.78
N THR A 141 15.15 -8.25 -8.49
CA THR A 141 16.39 -7.66 -7.97
C THR A 141 16.20 -6.20 -7.63
N ALA A 142 15.62 -5.41 -8.55
CA ALA A 142 15.34 -4.00 -8.32
C ALA A 142 14.38 -3.78 -7.14
N CYS A 143 13.37 -4.65 -7.01
CA CYS A 143 12.46 -4.62 -5.87
C CYS A 143 13.18 -4.92 -4.55
N LEU A 144 14.02 -5.97 -4.50
CA LEU A 144 14.74 -6.32 -3.29
C LEU A 144 15.74 -5.24 -2.87
N ASP A 145 16.42 -4.62 -3.83
CA ASP A 145 17.35 -3.52 -3.55
C ASP A 145 16.61 -2.30 -3.00
N ALA A 146 15.41 -1.98 -3.52
CA ALA A 146 14.56 -0.93 -2.98
C ALA A 146 14.09 -1.25 -1.56
N LEU A 147 13.64 -2.49 -1.30
CA LEU A 147 13.23 -2.97 0.02
C LEU A 147 14.35 -2.88 1.06
N ARG A 148 15.61 -3.10 0.65
CA ARG A 148 16.78 -2.95 1.54
C ARG A 148 17.17 -1.51 1.80
N THR A 149 16.99 -0.63 0.81
CA THR A 149 17.49 0.74 0.87
C THR A 149 16.51 1.70 1.53
N ASN A 150 15.21 1.54 1.25
CA ASN A 150 14.17 2.44 1.75
C ASN A 150 12.89 1.68 2.11
N PRO A 151 12.93 0.83 3.15
CA PRO A 151 11.74 0.12 3.61
C PRO A 151 10.76 1.10 4.26
N GLY A 152 9.52 1.11 3.76
CA GLY A 152 8.37 1.64 4.44
C GLY A 152 7.80 0.61 5.43
N VAL A 153 7.11 1.12 6.44
CA VAL A 153 6.42 0.32 7.46
C VAL A 153 4.99 0.83 7.64
N GLU A 154 4.12 -0.04 8.16
CA GLU A 154 2.73 0.22 8.55
C GLU A 154 1.76 0.53 7.41
N SER A 155 1.95 1.61 6.65
CA SER A 155 0.97 2.01 5.63
C SER A 155 1.50 2.86 4.50
N LEU A 156 0.80 2.81 3.37
CA LEU A 156 1.10 3.55 2.16
C LEU A 156 -0.17 4.14 1.56
N ARG A 157 -0.15 5.45 1.24
CA ARG A 157 -1.20 6.09 0.45
C ARG A 157 -1.22 5.51 -0.97
N VAL A 158 -2.40 5.13 -1.44
CA VAL A 158 -2.57 4.59 -2.79
C VAL A 158 -2.71 5.72 -3.80
N ALA A 159 -1.87 5.70 -4.82
CA ALA A 159 -1.98 6.59 -5.98
C ALA A 159 -2.03 5.81 -7.29
N ARG A 160 -2.75 6.33 -8.30
CA ARG A 160 -2.77 5.73 -9.64
C ARG A 160 -1.38 5.74 -10.25
N GLY A 161 -0.98 4.62 -10.86
CA GLY A 161 0.32 4.44 -11.49
C GLY A 161 1.45 4.15 -10.51
N GLN A 162 1.19 4.19 -9.20
CA GLN A 162 2.16 3.87 -8.17
C GLN A 162 2.57 2.40 -8.25
N THR A 163 3.88 2.16 -8.12
CA THR A 163 4.45 0.82 -8.10
C THR A 163 5.16 0.62 -6.77
N VAL A 164 4.84 -0.50 -6.13
CA VAL A 164 5.26 -0.84 -4.78
C VAL A 164 5.83 -2.24 -4.82
N CYS A 165 7.03 -2.40 -4.29
CA CYS A 165 7.60 -3.70 -4.02
C CYS A 165 7.26 -4.08 -2.59
N VAL A 166 6.88 -5.34 -2.37
CA VAL A 166 6.49 -5.87 -1.06
C VAL A 166 7.28 -7.15 -0.82
N LEU A 167 7.78 -7.32 0.40
CA LEU A 167 8.32 -8.58 0.87
C LEU A 167 7.26 -9.27 1.75
N THR A 168 6.73 -10.40 1.29
CA THR A 168 5.74 -11.16 2.07
C THR A 168 6.43 -11.92 3.20
N SER A 169 5.65 -12.30 4.21
CA SER A 169 6.16 -12.90 5.45
C SER A 169 5.76 -14.36 5.68
N GLY A 170 5.08 -14.97 4.70
CA GLY A 170 4.69 -16.37 4.77
C GLY A 170 5.87 -17.34 4.86
N PRO A 171 5.59 -18.65 5.05
CA PRO A 171 6.63 -19.69 5.16
C PRO A 171 7.49 -19.82 3.89
N ALA A 172 7.01 -19.32 2.76
CA ALA A 172 7.72 -19.23 1.50
C ALA A 172 7.69 -17.76 1.01
N PRO A 173 8.50 -16.88 1.62
CA PRO A 173 8.40 -15.44 1.42
C PRO A 173 8.73 -15.07 -0.04
N ARG A 174 8.02 -14.06 -0.54
CA ARG A 174 8.05 -13.63 -1.94
C ARG A 174 8.37 -12.17 -2.05
N ILE A 175 9.03 -11.81 -3.14
CA ILE A 175 9.16 -10.43 -3.60
C ILE A 175 7.98 -10.19 -4.53
N VAL A 176 7.14 -9.21 -4.22
CA VAL A 176 5.93 -8.91 -4.99
C VAL A 176 6.01 -7.49 -5.50
N ARG A 177 5.93 -7.30 -6.81
CA ARG A 177 5.67 -6.00 -7.42
C ARG A 177 4.17 -5.83 -7.58
N MET A 178 3.63 -4.81 -6.94
CA MET A 178 2.25 -4.37 -7.04
C MET A 178 2.19 -3.02 -7.74
N ARG A 179 1.35 -2.91 -8.78
CA ARG A 179 1.08 -1.65 -9.48
C ARG A 179 -0.40 -1.30 -9.35
N THR A 180 -0.66 -0.05 -9.01
CA THR A 180 -2.02 0.49 -8.98
C THR A 180 -2.43 0.97 -10.36
N ASP A 181 -3.27 0.20 -11.05
CA ASP A 181 -3.70 0.49 -12.41
C ASP A 181 -4.77 1.62 -12.44
N SER A 182 -5.71 1.59 -11.49
CA SER A 182 -6.75 2.60 -11.34
C SER A 182 -7.18 2.79 -9.89
N VAL A 183 -7.57 4.02 -9.55
CA VAL A 183 -8.20 4.39 -8.26
C VAL A 183 -9.48 5.14 -8.60
N THR A 184 -10.59 4.41 -8.72
CA THR A 184 -11.93 4.98 -8.98
C THR A 184 -12.88 4.59 -7.84
N ASP A 185 -14.10 4.19 -8.15
CA ASP A 185 -15.01 3.44 -7.27
C ASP A 185 -14.39 2.13 -6.74
N ARG A 186 -13.42 1.57 -7.47
CA ARG A 186 -12.63 0.39 -7.11
C ARG A 186 -11.15 0.66 -7.36
N VAL A 187 -10.30 -0.04 -6.61
CA VAL A 187 -8.87 -0.07 -6.89
C VAL A 187 -8.54 -1.31 -7.70
N ALA A 188 -7.83 -1.11 -8.81
CA ALA A 188 -7.34 -2.19 -9.66
C ALA A 188 -5.84 -2.32 -9.46
N LEU A 189 -5.40 -3.53 -9.21
CA LEU A 189 -3.98 -3.85 -9.04
C LEU A 189 -3.55 -4.84 -10.11
N SER A 190 -2.32 -4.69 -10.57
CA SER A 190 -1.57 -5.75 -11.25
C SER A 190 -0.41 -6.17 -10.36
N VAL A 191 -0.30 -7.47 -10.09
CA VAL A 191 0.73 -8.04 -9.21
C VAL A 191 1.57 -9.09 -9.93
N THR A 192 2.87 -9.08 -9.66
CA THR A 192 3.84 -10.05 -10.15
C THR A 192 4.73 -10.43 -8.99
N ALA A 193 4.97 -11.73 -8.79
CA ALA A 193 5.78 -12.20 -7.67
C ALA A 193 6.88 -13.14 -8.11
N TRP A 194 7.95 -13.12 -7.32
CA TRP A 194 9.07 -14.04 -7.45
C TRP A 194 9.35 -14.73 -6.12
N THR A 195 9.68 -16.01 -6.20
CA THR A 195 10.05 -16.83 -5.05
C THR A 195 11.47 -16.48 -4.62
N MET A 196 11.69 -16.29 -3.31
CA MET A 196 13.04 -16.27 -2.77
C MET A 196 13.55 -17.70 -2.60
N VAL A 197 14.70 -17.99 -3.21
CA VAL A 197 15.39 -19.29 -3.13
C VAL A 197 16.52 -19.25 -2.11
#